data_AF-A0A1I0SZT2-F1
#
_entry.id   AF-A0A1I0SZT2-F1
#
_cell.length_a   1.000
_cell.length_b   1.000
_cell.length_c   1.000
_cell.angle_alpha   90.00
_cell.angle_beta   90.00
_cell.angle_gamma   90.00
#
_symmetry.space_group_name_H-M   'P 1'
#
loop_
_entity.id
_entity.type
_entity.pdbx_description
1 polymer ?
#
loop_
_entity_poly.entity_id
_entity_poly.type
_entity_poly.pdbx_seq_one_letter_code
_entity_poly.pdbx_strand_id
1 'polypeptide(L)' 'MHSAEIMSLVGSAVPETLRRAGHLACWLVVLDGAVKAGPFVRLADAQASQAIWLLESAKRRKRQSAALAA' A
#
# COMPACT_ATOMS: atom_id res chain seq x y z
N MET A 1 -6.49 -10.51 -11.72
CA MET A 1 -6.54 -9.03 -11.61
C MET A 1 -5.74 -8.67 -10.35
N HIS A 2 -4.80 -7.71 -10.37
CA HIS A 2 -4.17 -7.29 -9.10
C HIS A 2 -5.02 -6.18 -8.47
N SER A 3 -5.25 -6.26 -7.16
CA SER A 3 -5.99 -5.24 -6.41
C SER A 3 -5.04 -4.53 -5.45
N ALA A 4 -5.08 -3.19 -5.45
CA ALA A 4 -4.42 -2.37 -4.46
C ALA A 4 -5.49 -1.66 -3.62
N GLU A 5 -5.46 -1.87 -2.32
CA GLU A 5 -6.44 -1.34 -1.37
C GLU A 5 -5.74 -0.49 -0.32
N ILE A 6 -6.46 0.48 0.23
CA ILE A 6 -5.99 1.26 1.36
C ILE A 6 -6.72 0.78 2.61
N MET A 7 -5.95 0.33 3.60
CA MET A 7 -6.48 -0.12 4.88
C MET A 7 -6.20 0.93 5.95
N SER A 8 -7.19 1.20 6.81
CA SER A 8 -7.05 2.08 7.96
C SER A 8 -6.73 1.27 9.22
N LEU A 9 -5.71 1.69 9.97
CA LEU A 9 -5.46 1.23 11.33
C LEU A 9 -5.85 2.33 12.30
N VAL A 10 -6.56 1.98 13.37
CA VAL A 10 -7.09 2.92 14.37
C VAL A 10 -6.79 2.42 15.77
N GLY A 11 -6.54 3.36 16.70
CA GLY A 11 -6.35 3.02 18.11
C GLY A 11 -5.11 2.15 18.33
N SER A 12 -5.25 1.03 19.03
CA SER A 12 -4.11 0.14 19.39
C SER A 12 -3.43 -0.52 18.19
N ALA A 13 -4.10 -0.61 17.04
CA ALA A 13 -3.51 -1.11 15.80
C ALA A 13 -2.50 -0.12 15.18
N VAL A 14 -2.53 1.16 15.57
CA VAL A 14 -1.56 2.16 15.11
C VAL A 14 -0.19 1.89 15.77
N PRO A 15 0.92 1.94 15.00
CA PRO A 15 2.26 1.76 15.53
C PRO A 15 2.57 2.69 16.71
N GLU A 16 3.30 2.17 17.71
CA GLU A 16 3.55 2.89 18.96
C GLU A 16 4.21 4.25 18.76
N THR A 17 5.14 4.35 17.81
CA THR A 17 5.83 5.60 17.48
C THR A 17 4.86 6.69 17.02
N LEU A 18 3.88 6.33 16.17
CA LEU A 18 2.85 7.25 15.70
C LEU A 18 1.84 7.59 16.81
N ARG A 19 1.47 6.62 17.66
CA ARG A 19 0.60 6.87 18.81
C ARG A 19 1.23 7.84 19.81
N ARG A 20 2.51 7.66 20.14
CA ARG A 20 3.26 8.57 21.02
C ARG A 20 3.36 9.98 20.44
N ALA A 21 3.32 10.12 19.12
CA ALA A 21 3.24 11.40 18.41
C ALA A 21 1.82 11.99 18.33
N GLY A 22 0.80 11.33 18.91
CA GLY A 22 -0.58 11.81 18.94
C GLY A 22 -1.45 11.39 17.75
N HIS A 23 -0.94 10.54 16.84
CA HIS A 23 -1.74 10.03 15.74
C HIS A 23 -2.65 8.87 16.21
N LEU A 24 -3.95 9.01 15.97
CA LEU A 24 -4.97 8.02 16.35
C LEU A 24 -5.35 7.08 15.20
N ALA A 25 -4.90 7.39 13.97
CA ALA A 25 -5.10 6.57 12.79
C ALA A 25 -3.87 6.65 11.87
N CYS A 26 -3.64 5.58 11.10
CA CYS A 26 -2.68 5.57 10.00
C CYS A 26 -3.18 4.67 8.86
N TRP A 27 -2.61 4.82 7.67
CA TRP A 27 -3.04 4.12 6.46
C TRP A 27 -1.94 3.20 5.94
N LEU A 28 -2.34 2.03 5.44
CA LEU A 28 -1.48 1.06 4.77
C LEU A 28 -1.97 0.84 3.34
N VAL A 29 -1.04 0.58 2.42
CA VAL A 29 -1.36 0.08 1.08
C VAL A 29 -1.16 -1.43 1.06
N VAL A 30 -2.21 -2.15 0.69
CA VAL A 30 -2.23 -3.61 0.57
C VAL A 30 -2.35 -3.95 -0.91
N LEU A 31 -1.43 -4.76 -1.44
CA LEU A 31 -1.49 -5.28 -2.81
C LEU A 31 -1.65 -6.79 -2.74
N ASP A 32 -2.73 -7.30 -3.33
CA ASP A 32 -3.06 -8.74 -3.38
C ASP A 32 -3.00 -9.40 -1.99
N GLY A 33 -3.58 -8.73 -0.98
CA GLY A 33 -3.63 -9.20 0.41
C GLY A 33 -2.36 -8.98 1.23
N ALA A 34 -1.25 -8.50 0.64
CA ALA A 34 -0.01 -8.23 1.35
C ALA A 34 0.23 -6.72 1.54
N VAL A 35 0.58 -6.30 2.76
CA VAL A 35 1.00 -4.92 3.03
C VAL A 35 2.27 -4.61 2.22
N LYS A 36 2.23 -3.56 1.40
CA LYS A 36 3.34 -3.13 0.56
C LYS A 36 3.92 -1.78 0.92
N ALA A 37 3.14 -0.90 1.53
CA ALA A 37 3.60 0.41 1.96
C ALA A 37 2.81 0.96 3.14
N GLY A 38 3.40 1.95 3.81
CA GLY A 38 2.92 2.57 5.04
C GLY A 38 3.80 2.21 6.23
N PRO A 39 3.46 2.67 7.45
CA PRO A 39 2.28 3.46 7.82
C PRO A 39 2.36 4.91 7.32
N PHE A 40 1.31 5.39 6.67
CA PHE A 40 1.14 6.80 6.30
C PHE A 40 0.30 7.53 7.34
N VAL A 41 0.62 8.80 7.60
CA VAL A 41 -0.14 9.66 8.53
C VAL A 41 -1.25 10.45 7.82
N ARG A 42 -1.24 10.52 6.49
CA ARG A 42 -2.28 11.16 5.68
C ARG A 42 -2.79 10.18 4.64
N LEU A 43 -4.11 10.14 4.45
CA LEU A 43 -4.73 9.30 3.41
C LEU A 43 -4.19 9.63 2.00
N ALA A 44 -3.93 10.91 1.71
CA ALA A 44 -3.39 11.34 0.41
C ALA A 44 -2.02 10.70 0.10
N ASP A 45 -1.15 10.52 1.10
CA ASP A 45 0.15 9.86 0.90
C ASP A 45 -0.04 8.38 0.57
N ALA A 46 -1.01 7.72 1.22
CA ALA A 46 -1.37 6.34 0.92
C ALA A 46 -1.98 6.20 -0.49
N GLN A 47 -2.81 7.14 -0.93
CA GLN A 47 -3.38 7.16 -2.29
C GLN A 47 -2.30 7.34 -3.36
N ALA A 48 -1.35 8.25 -3.14
CA ALA A 48 -0.21 8.41 -4.03
C ALA A 48 0.63 7.12 -4.12
N SER A 49 0.89 6.48 -2.98
CA SER A 49 1.59 5.20 -2.95
C SER A 49 0.80 4.06 -3.63
N GLN A 50 -0.52 4.00 -3.44
CA GLN A 50 -1.40 3.03 -4.09
C GLN A 50 -1.31 3.14 -5.62
N ALA A 51 -1.35 4.36 -6.16
CA ALA A 51 -1.22 4.60 -7.60
C ALA A 51 0.13 4.08 -8.15
N ILE A 52 1.23 4.31 -7.41
CA ILE A 52 2.56 3.80 -7.77
C ILE A 52 2.56 2.27 -7.80
N TRP A 53 1.98 1.61 -6.79
CA TRP A 53 1.92 0.14 -6.73
C TRP A 53 1.08 -0.48 -7.85
N LEU A 54 -0.03 0.17 -8.25
CA LEU A 54 -0.82 -0.25 -9.40
C LEU A 54 -0.03 -0.17 -10.70
N LEU A 55 0.74 0.91 -10.91
CA LEU A 55 1.60 1.05 -12.09
C LEU A 55 2.72 0.00 -12.11
N GLU A 56 3.38 -0.22 -10.97
CA GLU A 56 4.47 -1.19 -10.88
C GLU A 56 3.99 -2.64 -11.05
N SER A 57 2.81 -2.99 -10.53
CA SER A 57 2.21 -4.31 -10.76
C SER A 57 1.82 -4.52 -12.22
N ALA A 58 1.26 -3.49 -12.89
CA ALA A 58 0.96 -3.55 -14.32
C ALA A 58 2.24 -3.77 -15.17
N LYS A 59 3.32 -3.04 -14.87
CA LYS A 59 4.62 -3.23 -15.54
C LYS A 59 5.18 -4.63 -15.33
N ARG A 60 5.12 -5.16 -14.09
CA ARG A 60 5.59 -6.52 -13.77
C ARG A 60 4.83 -7.58 -14.58
N ARG A 61 3.50 -7.48 -14.68
CA ARG A 61 2.70 -8.37 -15.53
C ARG A 61 3.16 -8.35 -16.98
N LYS A 62 3.34 -7.15 -17.57
CA LYS A 62 3.80 -7.03 -18.97
C LYS A 62 5.15 -7.71 -19.20
N ARG A 63 6.10 -7.53 -18.28
CA ARG A 63 7.42 -8.19 -18.35
C ARG A 63 7.31 -9.71 -18.26
N GLN A 64 6.49 -10.22 -17.35
CA GLN A 64 6.27 -11.67 -17.21
C GLN A 64 5.65 -12.27 -18.47
N SER A 65 4.63 -11.62 -19.05
CA SER A 65 4.02 -12.09 -20.30
C SER A 65 5.01 -12.09 -21.47
N ALA A 66 5.89 -11.10 -21.56
CA ALA A 66 6.93 -11.06 -22.59
C ALA A 66 7.98 -12.16 -22.40
N ALA A 67 8.38 -12.46 -21.16
CA ALA A 67 9.32 -13.53 -20.86
C ALA A 67 8.77 -14.94 -21.14
N LEU A 68 7.46 -15.15 -20.96
CA LEU A 68 6.78 -16.41 -21.26
C LEU A 68 6.54 -16.65 -22.75
N ALA A 69 6.68 -15.61 -23.59
CA ALA A 69 6.45 -15.67 -25.04
C ALA A 69 7.74 -15.82 -25.86
N ALA A 70 8.90 -15.87 -25.21
CA ALA A 70 10.22 -16.06 -25.79
C ALA A 70 10.73 -17.47 -25.53
#